data_AF-R7T819-F1
#
_entry.id   AF-R7T819-F1
#
_cell.length_a   1.000
_cell.length_b   1.000
_cell.length_c   1.000
_cell.angle_alpha   90.00
_cell.angle_beta   90.00
_cell.angle_gamma   90.00
#
_symmetry.space_group_name_H-M   'P 1'
#
loop_
_entity.id
_entity.type
_entity.pdbx_description
1 polymer ?
#
loop_
_entity_poly.entity_id
_entity_poly.type
_entity_poly.pdbx_seq_one_letter_code
_entity_poly.pdbx_strand_id
1 'polypeptide(L)' 'PSDPSNVMCPDKQGSCPKYSTCCMMPSGKYGCCPMPDAVCCKDNEHCCPAKTQCDLIHQLC' A
#
# COMPACT_ATOMS: atom_id res chain seq x y z
N PRO A 1 -10.93 -13.56 14.59
CA PRO A 1 -11.58 -12.29 14.20
C PRO A 1 -11.17 -11.90 12.77
N SER A 2 -11.84 -12.51 11.80
CA SER A 2 -11.64 -12.31 10.37
C SER A 2 -12.48 -11.10 9.95
N ASP A 3 -11.85 -9.93 9.82
CA ASP A 3 -12.54 -8.68 9.52
C ASP A 3 -13.16 -8.76 8.10
N PRO A 4 -14.50 -8.66 7.93
CA PRO A 4 -15.18 -8.84 6.65
C PRO A 4 -14.92 -7.69 5.66
N SER A 5 -14.01 -6.78 5.99
CA SER A 5 -13.76 -5.55 5.27
C SER A 5 -12.51 -5.63 4.37
N ASN A 6 -11.89 -6.79 4.20
CA ASN A 6 -10.69 -6.88 3.36
C ASN A 6 -10.96 -6.43 1.91
N VAL A 7 -10.21 -5.44 1.44
CA VAL A 7 -10.14 -5.05 0.03
C VAL A 7 -9.23 -6.01 -0.71
N MET A 8 -9.72 -6.56 -1.82
CA MET A 8 -8.90 -7.35 -2.74
C MET A 8 -7.98 -6.40 -3.51
N CYS A 9 -6.70 -6.74 -3.54
CA CYS A 9 -5.74 -6.02 -4.38
C CYS A 9 -6.08 -6.22 -5.87
N PRO A 10 -5.71 -5.29 -6.76
CA PRO A 10 -6.07 -5.35 -8.19
C PRO A 10 -5.57 -6.62 -8.89
N ASP A 11 -4.54 -7.24 -8.34
CA ASP A 11 -3.94 -8.47 -8.81
C ASP A 11 -4.63 -9.74 -8.30
N LYS A 12 -5.59 -9.62 -7.36
CA LYS A 12 -6.39 -10.71 -6.77
C LYS A 12 -5.59 -11.82 -6.08
N GLN A 13 -4.27 -11.72 -6.00
CA GLN A 13 -3.42 -12.65 -5.25
C GLN A 13 -3.32 -12.28 -3.76
N GLY A 14 -3.62 -11.02 -3.41
CA GLY A 14 -3.55 -10.50 -2.04
C GLY A 14 -4.83 -9.77 -1.64
N SER A 15 -5.13 -9.79 -0.35
CA SER A 15 -6.20 -8.98 0.23
C SER A 15 -5.68 -8.24 1.45
N CYS A 16 -6.07 -6.97 1.57
CA CYS A 16 -5.66 -6.07 2.63
C CYS A 16 -6.88 -5.64 3.43
N PRO A 17 -6.77 -5.29 4.72
CA PRO A 17 -7.89 -4.75 5.48
C PRO A 17 -8.48 -3.49 4.82
N LYS A 18 -9.76 -3.17 5.08
CA LYS A 18 -10.46 -1.99 4.51
C LYS A 18 -9.69 -0.68 4.67
N TYR A 19 -8.95 -0.56 5.77
CA TYR A 19 -8.17 0.62 6.10
C TYR A 19 -6.71 0.49 5.64
N SER A 20 -6.45 -0.40 4.68
CA SER A 20 -5.14 -0.62 4.11
C SER A 20 -5.17 -0.47 2.60
N THR A 21 -4.03 -0.02 2.07
CA THR A 21 -3.87 0.18 0.64
C THR A 21 -2.96 -0.88 0.05
N CYS A 22 -3.39 -1.46 -1.06
CA CYS A 22 -2.62 -2.45 -1.81
C CYS A 22 -1.53 -1.76 -2.62
N CYS A 23 -0.27 -2.08 -2.34
CA CYS A 23 0.88 -1.57 -3.08
C CYS A 23 1.67 -2.69 -3.73
N MET A 24 2.03 -2.49 -5.01
CA MET A 24 2.90 -3.42 -5.72
C MET A 24 4.33 -3.23 -5.22
N MET A 25 4.94 -4.30 -4.72
CA MET A 25 6.33 -4.39 -4.29
C MET A 25 7.26 -4.61 -5.48
N PRO A 26 8.56 -4.27 -5.37
CA PRO A 26 9.53 -4.55 -6.43
C PRO A 26 9.69 -6.06 -6.67
N SER A 27 9.35 -6.89 -5.69
CA SER A 27 9.29 -8.35 -5.83
C SER A 27 8.13 -8.86 -6.70
N GLY A 28 7.27 -7.98 -7.23
CA GLY A 28 6.10 -8.35 -8.04
C GLY A 28 4.90 -8.84 -7.22
N LYS A 29 4.94 -8.69 -5.90
CA LYS A 29 3.84 -9.05 -4.98
C LYS A 29 3.13 -7.81 -4.46
N TYR A 30 1.90 -7.96 -3.99
CA TYR A 30 1.19 -6.87 -3.33
C TYR A 30 1.37 -6.91 -1.82
N GLY A 31 1.71 -5.75 -1.25
CA GLY A 31 1.76 -5.47 0.17
C GLY A 31 0.55 -4.68 0.63
N CYS A 32 0.25 -4.81 1.91
CA CYS A 32 -0.80 -4.03 2.56
C CYS A 32 -0.16 -2.94 3.40
N CYS A 33 -0.38 -1.70 3.01
CA CYS A 33 0.05 -0.56 3.81
C CYS A 33 -1.01 -0.25 4.87
N PRO A 34 -0.64 -0.10 6.16
CA PRO A 34 -1.57 0.00 7.29
C PRO A 34 -2.34 1.33 7.34
N MET A 35 -2.16 2.19 6.33
CA MET A 35 -2.86 3.46 6.20
C MET A 35 -3.92 3.40 5.10
N PRO A 36 -5.12 3.95 5.34
CA PRO A 36 -6.12 4.13 4.31
C PRO A 36 -5.67 5.21 3.32
N ASP A 37 -5.99 5.04 2.05
CA ASP A 37 -5.68 5.98 0.96
C ASP A 37 -4.18 6.28 0.77
N ALA A 38 -3.31 5.39 1.24
CA ALA A 38 -1.86 5.56 1.09
C ALA A 38 -1.45 5.49 -0.39
N VAL A 39 -0.53 6.36 -0.80
CA VAL A 39 0.08 6.29 -2.13
C VAL A 39 1.32 5.42 -2.07
N CYS A 40 1.42 4.52 -3.04
CA CYS A 40 2.61 3.68 -3.22
C CYS A 40 3.72 4.52 -3.83
N CYS A 41 4.87 4.55 -3.19
CA CYS A 41 6.04 5.19 -3.77
C CYS A 41 6.52 4.43 -5.00
N LYS A 42 7.21 5.13 -5.90
CA LYS A 42 7.76 4.55 -7.14
C LYS A 42 8.86 3.50 -6.90
N ASP A 43 9.38 3.47 -5.68
CA ASP A 43 10.32 2.47 -5.17
C ASP A 43 9.63 1.15 -4.83
N ASN A 44 8.30 1.14 -4.82
CA ASN A 44 7.45 -0.03 -4.56
C ASN A 44 7.61 -0.63 -3.15
N GLU A 45 8.55 -0.14 -2.34
CA GLU A 45 8.80 -0.59 -0.96
C GLU A 45 8.15 0.33 0.09
N HIS A 46 8.02 1.61 -0.24
CA HIS A 46 7.54 2.64 0.67
C HIS A 46 6.08 3.03 0.39
N CYS A 47 5.36 3.37 1.45
CA CYS A 47 3.99 3.87 1.40
C CYS A 47 3.87 5.18 2.16
N CYS A 48 3.27 6.17 1.51
CA CYS A 48 3.04 7.48 2.08
C CYS A 48 1.54 7.75 2.22
N PRO A 49 1.09 8.58 3.17
CA PRO A 49 -0.31 8.92 3.31
C PRO A 49 -0.87 9.61 2.04
N ALA A 50 -2.20 9.59 1.90
CA ALA A 50 -2.84 10.29 0.79
C ALA A 50 -2.42 11.78 0.78
N LYS A 51 -2.07 12.31 -0.39
CA LYS A 51 -1.65 13.71 -0.64
C LYS A 51 -0.23 14.07 -0.25
N THR A 52 0.60 13.12 0.19
CA THR A 52 2.05 13.34 0.25
C THR A 52 2.73 12.78 -0.99
N GLN A 53 3.87 13.37 -1.33
CA GLN A 53 4.69 12.91 -2.44
C GLN A 53 5.86 12.16 -1.83
N CYS A 54 6.07 10.92 -2.28
CA CYS A 54 7.21 10.15 -1.83
C CYS A 54 8.51 10.82 -2.28
N ASP A 55 9.19 11.47 -1.35
CA ASP A 55 10.53 11.97 -1.54
C ASP A 55 11.51 10.86 -1.14
N LEU A 56 11.84 10.03 -2.13
CA LEU A 56 12.79 8.93 -1.96
C LEU A 56 14.22 9.42 -1.69
N ILE A 57 14.53 10.67 -2.08
CA ILE A 57 15.86 11.29 -1.87
C ILE A 57 16.04 11.60 -0.38
N HIS A 58 15.00 12.15 0.26
CA HIS A 58 15.01 12.52 1.67
C HIS A 58 14.34 11.47 2.59
N GLN A 59 13.86 10.35 2.03
CA GLN A 59 13.11 9.32 2.74
C GLN A 59 11.88 9.89 3.46
N LEU A 60 11.24 10.89 2.86
CA LEU A 60 10.12 11.62 3.45
C LEU A 60 8.83 11.39 2.66
N CYS A 61 7.76 11.32 3.44
CA CYS A 61 6.40 11.64 3.05
C CYS A 61 6.06 12.98 3.72
#